data_AF-A0A7V9H653-F1
#
_entry.id   AF-A0A7V9H653-F1
#
_cell.length_a   1.000
_cell.length_b   1.000
_cell.length_c   1.000
_cell.angle_alpha   90.00
_cell.angle_beta   90.00
_cell.angle_gamma   90.00
#
_symmetry.space_group_name_H-M   'P 1'
#
loop_
_entity.id
_entity.type
_entity.pdbx_description
1 polymer ?
#
loop_
_entity_poly.entity_id
_entity_poly.type
_entity_poly.pdbx_seq_one_letter_code
_entity_poly.pdbx_strand_id
1 'polypeptide(L)' 'MDDGSEFMLNAIDDFDHEIARTRRNEKLMTLLDTRAGQTKTIPLEEVKRQLGLAD' A
#
# COMPACT_ATOMS: atom_id res chain seq x y z
N MET A 1 -13.92 9.09 14.91
CA MET A 1 -13.67 9.13 13.46
C MET A 1 -12.30 9.76 13.33
N ASP A 2 -11.32 8.95 12.98
CA ASP A 2 -9.94 9.37 12.76
C ASP A 2 -9.89 9.89 11.32
N ASP A 3 -9.80 11.21 11.15
CA ASP A 3 -9.88 11.88 9.84
C ASP A 3 -8.53 11.88 9.10
N GLY A 4 -7.55 11.13 9.61
CA GLY A 4 -6.21 11.03 9.03
C GLY A 4 -5.36 12.27 9.24
N SER A 5 -5.74 13.17 10.15
CA SER A 5 -4.97 14.39 10.47
C SER A 5 -3.78 14.13 11.39
N GLU A 6 -3.59 12.91 11.90
CA GLU A 6 -2.49 12.56 12.79
C GLU A 6 -1.28 12.05 11.99
N PHE A 7 -0.22 12.85 11.95
CA PHE A 7 1.05 12.48 11.34
C PHE A 7 2.06 12.10 12.44
N MET A 8 2.57 10.88 12.36
CA MET A 8 3.70 10.43 13.18
C MET A 8 4.99 11.07 12.65
N LEU A 9 5.50 12.09 13.36
CA LEU A 9 6.82 12.68 13.11
C LEU A 9 7.91 11.73 13.64
N ASN A 10 8.29 10.73 12.84
CA ASN A 10 9.46 9.88 13.13
C ASN A 10 10.73 10.49 12.54
N ALA A 11 11.86 10.29 13.23
CA ALA A 11 13.17 10.72 12.73
C ALA A 11 13.46 10.01 11.39
N ILE A 12 14.14 10.70 10.46
CA ILE A 12 14.41 10.20 9.10
C ILE A 12 15.09 8.80 9.13
N ASP A 13 15.87 8.50 10.16
CA ASP A 13 16.55 7.22 10.35
C ASP A 13 15.60 6.03 10.61
N ASP A 14 14.42 6.27 11.19
CA ASP A 14 13.46 5.20 11.49
C ASP A 14 12.76 4.71 10.23
N PHE A 15 12.51 5.60 9.26
CA PHE A 15 11.88 5.22 8.00
C PHE A 15 12.80 4.31 7.17
N ASP A 16 14.09 4.61 7.08
CA ASP A 16 15.06 3.75 6.40
C ASP A 16 15.17 2.37 7.07
N HIS A 17 15.08 2.33 8.41
CA HIS A 17 15.02 1.07 9.15
C HIS A 17 13.77 0.25 8.82
N GLU A 18 12.60 0.89 8.76
CA GLU A 18 11.34 0.24 8.38
C GLU A 18 11.36 -0.26 6.93
N ILE A 19 11.92 0.49 6.00
CA ILE A 19 12.13 0.05 4.61
C ILE A 19 13.04 -1.17 4.58
N ALA A 20 14.17 -1.13 5.30
CA ALA A 20 15.10 -2.25 5.38
C ALA A 20 14.44 -3.51 5.97
N ARG A 21 13.59 -3.37 6.98
CA ARG A 21 12.80 -4.49 7.54
C ARG A 21 11.74 -4.99 6.56
N THR A 22 11.01 -4.09 5.91
CA THR A 22 9.94 -4.43 4.96
C THR A 22 10.48 -5.23 3.78
N ARG A 23 11.67 -4.86 3.27
CA ARG A 23 12.35 -5.58 2.17
C ARG A 23 12.74 -7.01 2.53
N ARG A 24 12.84 -7.36 3.82
CA ARG A 24 13.10 -8.74 4.27
C ARG A 24 11.85 -9.63 4.27
N ASN A 25 10.66 -9.06 4.04
CA ASN A 25 9.44 -9.84 3.93
C ASN A 25 9.32 -10.47 2.54
N GLU A 26 9.85 -11.68 2.39
CA GLU A 26 9.89 -12.42 1.11
C GLU A 26 8.51 -12.58 0.47
N LYS A 27 7.48 -12.87 1.28
CA LYS A 27 6.10 -13.03 0.80
C LYS A 27 5.58 -11.74 0.19
N LEU A 28 5.83 -10.61 0.86
CA LEU A 28 5.45 -9.29 0.35
C LEU A 28 6.23 -8.94 -0.92
N MET A 29 7.55 -9.12 -0.92
CA MET A 29 8.39 -8.77 -2.08
C MET A 29 8.02 -9.61 -3.32
N THR A 30 7.74 -10.90 -3.15
CA THR A 30 7.26 -11.78 -4.23
C THR A 30 5.92 -11.30 -4.80
N LEU A 31 4.99 -10.89 -3.91
CA LEU A 31 3.71 -10.34 -4.35
C LEU A 31 3.90 -9.05 -5.14
N LEU A 32 4.75 -8.14 -4.66
CA LEU A 32 5.01 -6.86 -5.33
C LEU A 32 5.69 -7.06 -6.69
N ASP A 33 6.65 -7.97 -6.80
CA ASP A 33 7.33 -8.31 -8.06
C ASP A 33 6.33 -8.84 -9.10
N THR A 34 5.46 -9.75 -8.69
CA THR A 34 4.37 -10.27 -9.54
C THR A 34 3.45 -9.15 -10.02
N ARG A 35 3.13 -8.18 -9.16
CA ARG A 35 2.24 -7.05 -9.48
C ARG A 35 2.92 -5.99 -10.34
N ALA A 36 4.22 -5.78 -10.19
CA ALA A 36 4.99 -4.82 -10.98
C ALA A 36 4.96 -5.15 -12.49
N GLY A 37 4.89 -6.43 -12.85
CA GLY A 37 4.73 -6.87 -14.24
C GLY A 37 3.29 -6.85 -14.78
N GLN A 38 2.28 -6.56 -13.94
CA GLN A 38 0.89 -6.61 -14.36
C GLN A 38 0.44 -5.27 -14.96
N THR A 39 0.02 -5.28 -16.22
CA THR A 39 -0.50 -4.08 -16.92
C THR A 39 -2.03 -3.94 -16.86
N LYS A 40 -2.73 -4.97 -16.35
CA LYS A 40 -4.19 -4.96 -16.23
C LYS A 40 -4.62 -3.97 -15.14
N THR A 41 -5.40 -2.98 -15.54
CA THR A 41 -6.06 -2.01 -14.66
C THR A 41 -7.56 -2.29 -14.60
N ILE A 42 -8.21 -1.86 -13.52
CA ILE A 42 -9.67 -1.84 -13.39
C ILE A 42 -10.12 -0.39 -13.12
N PRO A 43 -11.22 0.08 -13.70
CA PRO A 43 -11.70 1.45 -13.47
C PRO A 43 -12.02 1.68 -11.98
N LEU A 44 -11.81 2.90 -11.48
CA LEU A 44 -12.09 3.22 -10.08
C LEU A 44 -13.55 2.94 -9.70
N GLU A 45 -14.50 3.28 -10.57
CA GLU A 45 -15.94 3.04 -10.33
C GLU A 45 -16.27 1.55 -10.25
N GLU A 46 -15.55 0.71 -11.02
CA GLU A 46 -15.66 -0.74 -10.91
C GLU A 46 -15.21 -1.24 -9.53
N VAL A 47 -14.08 -0.71 -9.04
CA VAL A 47 -13.56 -1.05 -7.71
C VAL A 47 -14.53 -0.63 -6.62
N LYS A 48 -15.04 0.61 -6.67
CA LYS A 48 -16.02 1.11 -5.69
C LYS A 48 -17.24 0.20 -5.63
N ARG A 49 -17.78 -0.22 -6.78
CA ARG A 49 -18.92 -1.15 -6.84
C ARG A 49 -18.59 -2.50 -6.23
N GLN A 50 -17.43 -3.08 -6.53
CA GLN A 50 -17.00 -4.37 -5.97
C GLN A 50 -16.80 -4.32 -4.45
N LEU A 51 -16.41 -3.16 -3.92
CA LEU A 51 -16.20 -2.95 -2.49
C LEU A 51 -17.45 -2.48 -1.73
N GLY A 52 -18.59 -2.28 -2.42
CA GLY A 52 -19.80 -1.74 -1.80
C GLY A 52 -19.69 -0.27 -1.39
N LEU A 53 -18.82 0.48 -2.06
CA LEU A 53 -18.54 1.91 -1.86
C LEU A 53 -19.15 2.79 -2.97
N ALA A 54 -19.97 2.20 -3.84
CA ALA A 54 -20.70 2.95 -4.86
C ALA A 54 -22.00 3.47 -4.25
N ASP A 55 -22.19 4.79 -4.32
CA ASP A 55 -23.45 5.48 -3.95
C ASP A 55 -24.62 5.07 -4.87
#